data_AF-A0A520CX83-F1
#
_entry.id   AF-A0A520CX83-F1
#
_cell.length_a   1.000
_cell.length_b   1.000
_cell.length_c   1.000
_cell.angle_alpha   90.00
_cell.angle_beta   90.00
_cell.angle_gamma   90.00
#
_symmetry.space_group_name_H-M   'P 1'
#
loop_
_entity.id
_entity.type
_entity.pdbx_description
1 polymer ?
#
loop_
_entity_poly.entity_id
_entity_poly.type
_entity_poly.pdbx_seq_one_letter_code
_entity_poly.pdbx_strand_id
1 'polypeptide(L)'
;MEIKQLIDSGLMETYVMGVATDTEIQQVLWAKKQFPEFADALTKLEVDMEILAQSMAVPPPSGILSKIEQEVNEIKLREQNLERFTETESRYKQAEQEKVKQDRYIEVESETNQMRISKAWRWVFAAVFVLGKIFLGFAIYFYLENRQAQEQIKDLKIEINQIKSIK
;
A
#
# COMPACT_ATOMS: atom_id res chain seq x y z
N MET A 1 -26.64 26.55 -10.34
CA MET A 1 -25.19 26.77 -10.18
C MET A 1 -24.70 27.34 -11.50
N GLU A 2 -24.05 28.50 -11.48
CA GLU A 2 -23.57 29.11 -12.72
C GLU A 2 -22.31 28.38 -13.18
N ILE A 3 -22.29 27.89 -14.42
CA ILE A 3 -21.17 27.14 -15.01
C ILE A 3 -19.82 27.85 -14.83
N LYS A 4 -19.82 29.19 -14.89
CA LYS A 4 -18.63 30.02 -14.67
C LYS A 4 -18.00 29.80 -13.29
N GLN A 5 -18.81 29.68 -12.24
CA GLN A 5 -18.29 29.40 -10.89
C GLN A 5 -17.67 28.01 -10.78
N LEU A 6 -18.15 27.04 -11.55
CA LEU A 6 -17.57 25.69 -11.60
C LEU A 6 -16.28 25.67 -12.41
N ILE A 7 -16.16 26.53 -13.41
CA ILE A 7 -14.93 26.72 -14.19
C ILE A 7 -13.87 27.42 -13.33
N ASP A 8 -14.27 28.44 -12.58
CA ASP A 8 -13.35 29.27 -11.79
C ASP A 8 -12.95 28.62 -10.45
N SER A 9 -13.53 27.47 -10.07
CA SER A 9 -13.30 26.83 -8.77
C SER A 9 -12.01 26.03 -8.65
N GLY A 10 -11.27 25.81 -9.75
CA GLY A 10 -10.07 24.97 -9.76
C GLY A 10 -10.36 23.46 -9.85
N LEU A 11 -11.64 23.08 -10.06
CA LEU A 11 -12.09 21.69 -10.08
C LEU A 11 -11.55 20.90 -11.27
N MET A 12 -11.37 21.55 -12.42
CA MET A 12 -10.85 20.89 -13.62
C MET A 12 -9.35 20.60 -13.47
N GLU A 13 -8.61 21.53 -12.87
CA GLU A 13 -7.18 21.43 -12.63
C GLU A 13 -6.88 20.28 -11.67
N THR A 14 -7.60 20.20 -10.55
CA THR A 14 -7.42 19.08 -9.61
C THR A 14 -7.78 17.73 -10.25
N TYR A 15 -8.79 17.71 -11.11
CA TYR A 15 -9.17 16.52 -11.87
C TYR A 15 -8.09 16.09 -12.87
N VAL A 16 -7.63 16.99 -13.74
CA VAL A 16 -6.62 16.69 -14.77
C VAL A 16 -5.27 16.33 -14.14
N MET A 17 -4.91 16.94 -13.00
CA MET A 17 -3.70 16.60 -12.25
C MET A 17 -3.81 15.26 -11.49
N GLY A 18 -4.99 14.63 -11.44
CA GLY A 18 -5.20 13.36 -10.74
C GLY A 18 -5.19 13.47 -9.21
N VAL A 19 -5.44 14.66 -8.65
CA VAL A 19 -5.49 14.91 -7.20
C VAL A 19 -6.90 15.17 -6.66
N ALA A 20 -7.91 15.17 -7.53
CA ALA A 20 -9.30 15.32 -7.16
C ALA A 20 -9.82 14.14 -6.32
N THR A 21 -10.70 14.44 -5.38
CA THR A 21 -11.43 13.43 -4.59
C THR A 21 -12.50 12.73 -5.44
N ASP A 22 -12.94 11.54 -5.02
CA ASP A 22 -14.01 10.79 -5.71
C ASP A 22 -15.28 11.64 -5.91
N THR A 23 -15.62 12.47 -4.93
CA THR A 23 -16.78 13.36 -5.00
C THR A 23 -16.63 14.45 -6.05
N GLU A 24 -15.42 14.99 -6.22
CA GLU A 24 -15.09 15.99 -7.22
C GLU A 24 -15.06 15.37 -8.62
N ILE A 25 -14.50 14.17 -8.75
CA ILE A 25 -14.51 13.40 -10.00
C ILE A 25 -15.96 13.22 -10.50
N GLN A 26 -16.89 12.83 -9.62
CA GLN A 26 -18.30 12.69 -10.00
C GLN A 26 -18.92 14.02 -10.45
N GLN A 27 -18.56 15.14 -9.80
CA GLN A 27 -19.03 16.46 -10.19
C GLN A 27 -18.52 16.87 -11.58
N VAL A 28 -17.24 16.61 -11.88
CA VAL A 28 -16.65 16.85 -13.20
C VAL A 28 -17.33 16.01 -14.28
N LEU A 29 -17.53 14.71 -14.02
CA LEU A 29 -18.21 13.82 -14.96
C LEU A 29 -19.66 14.23 -15.20
N TRP A 30 -20.37 14.64 -14.16
CA TRP A 30 -21.73 15.17 -14.27
C TRP A 30 -21.75 16.48 -15.07
N ALA A 31 -20.85 17.42 -14.76
CA ALA A 31 -20.77 18.72 -15.43
C ALA A 31 -20.39 18.59 -16.91
N LYS A 32 -19.45 17.69 -17.24
CA LYS A 32 -19.08 17.33 -18.62
C LYS A 32 -20.28 16.83 -19.43
N LYS A 33 -21.19 16.08 -18.80
CA LYS A 33 -22.40 15.56 -19.46
C LYS A 33 -23.49 16.63 -19.60
N GLN A 34 -23.61 17.50 -18.61
CA GLN A 34 -24.66 18.52 -18.56
C GLN A 34 -24.35 19.75 -19.43
N PHE A 35 -23.06 20.10 -19.57
CA PHE A 35 -22.65 21.33 -20.22
C PHE A 35 -21.52 21.10 -21.24
N PRO A 36 -21.78 21.31 -22.54
CA PRO A 36 -20.77 21.13 -23.58
C PRO A 36 -19.61 22.13 -23.47
N GLU A 37 -19.87 23.37 -23.04
CA GLU A 37 -18.82 24.39 -22.83
C GLU A 37 -17.79 23.95 -21.77
N PHE A 38 -18.24 23.26 -20.71
CA PHE A 38 -17.35 22.72 -19.69
C PHE A 38 -16.50 21.57 -20.25
N ALA A 39 -17.10 20.71 -21.08
CA ALA A 39 -16.36 19.64 -21.75
C ALA A 39 -15.27 20.19 -22.68
N ASP A 40 -15.58 21.21 -23.48
CA ASP A 40 -14.62 21.86 -24.38
C ASP A 40 -13.48 22.54 -23.61
N ALA A 41 -13.79 23.20 -22.49
CA ALA A 41 -12.79 23.81 -21.62
C ALA A 41 -11.88 22.75 -20.97
N LEU A 42 -12.47 21.65 -20.48
CA LEU A 42 -11.73 20.54 -19.89
C LEU A 42 -10.77 19.90 -20.90
N THR A 43 -11.23 19.65 -22.14
CA THR A 43 -10.38 19.07 -23.19
C THR A 43 -9.23 20.00 -23.58
N LYS A 44 -9.43 21.32 -23.63
CA LYS A 44 -8.32 22.26 -23.85
C LYS A 44 -7.27 22.16 -22.74
N LEU A 45 -7.73 22.09 -21.48
CA LEU A 45 -6.83 21.93 -20.34
C LEU A 45 -6.06 20.60 -20.38
N GLU A 46 -6.72 19.50 -20.76
CA GLU A 46 -6.09 18.18 -20.94
C GLU A 46 -4.98 18.24 -21.99
N VAL A 47 -5.22 18.90 -23.13
CA VAL A 47 -4.22 19.07 -24.20
C VAL A 47 -3.05 19.94 -23.75
N ASP A 48 -3.31 21.05 -23.05
CA ASP A 48 -2.25 21.92 -22.54
C ASP A 48 -1.33 21.16 -21.55
N MET A 49 -1.92 20.32 -20.68
CA MET A 49 -1.18 19.47 -19.77
C MET A 49 -0.41 18.35 -20.47
N GLU A 50 -0.97 17.80 -21.55
CA GLU A 50 -0.26 16.83 -22.40
C GLU A 50 1.00 17.46 -23.01
N ILE A 51 0.89 18.65 -23.59
CA ILE A 51 2.03 19.38 -24.17
C ILE A 51 3.11 19.63 -23.11
N LEU A 52 2.69 20.06 -21.91
CA LEU A 52 3.60 20.26 -20.78
C LEU A 52 4.30 18.96 -20.38
N ALA A 53 3.56 17.86 -20.23
CA ALA A 53 4.11 16.56 -19.88
C ALA A 53 5.09 16.03 -20.95
N GLN A 54 4.78 16.22 -22.23
CA GLN A 54 5.67 15.87 -23.33
C GLN A 54 6.97 16.68 -23.28
N SER A 55 6.90 17.98 -22.95
CA SER A 55 8.09 18.83 -22.84
C SER A 55 9.02 18.43 -21.69
N MET A 56 8.47 17.76 -20.67
CA MET A 56 9.19 17.29 -19.48
C MET A 56 9.45 15.77 -19.50
N ALA A 57 9.25 15.11 -20.65
CA ALA A 57 9.34 13.66 -20.76
C ALA A 57 10.77 13.15 -20.47
N VAL A 58 10.86 12.13 -19.62
CA VAL A 58 12.10 11.42 -19.31
C VAL A 58 12.10 10.10 -20.08
N PRO A 59 13.20 9.73 -20.78
CA PRO A 59 13.25 8.48 -21.52
C PRO A 59 13.07 7.28 -20.57
N PRO A 60 12.20 6.31 -20.92
CA PRO A 60 12.02 5.12 -20.11
C PRO A 60 13.28 4.24 -20.16
N PRO A 61 13.59 3.47 -19.10
CA PRO A 61 14.68 2.51 -19.17
C PRO A 61 14.49 1.46 -20.27
N SER A 62 15.61 0.97 -20.79
CA SER A 62 15.65 0.01 -21.89
C SER A 62 14.85 -1.26 -21.57
N GLY A 63 14.10 -1.77 -22.55
CA GLY A 63 13.37 -3.03 -22.44
C GLY A 63 12.00 -2.95 -21.76
N ILE A 64 11.59 -1.78 -21.25
CA ILE A 64 10.23 -1.60 -20.70
C ILE A 64 9.16 -1.93 -21.75
N LEU A 65 9.31 -1.45 -22.97
CA LEU A 65 8.33 -1.68 -24.04
C LEU A 65 8.12 -3.19 -24.25
N SER A 66 9.20 -3.95 -24.39
CA SER A 66 9.14 -5.41 -24.56
C SER A 66 8.45 -6.10 -23.38
N LYS A 67 8.68 -5.64 -22.15
CA LYS A 67 8.00 -6.16 -20.96
C LYS A 67 6.49 -5.88 -21.00
N ILE A 68 6.10 -4.65 -21.34
CA ILE A 68 4.69 -4.26 -21.47
C ILE A 68 4.00 -5.10 -22.56
N GLU A 69 4.64 -5.24 -23.73
CA GLU A 69 4.09 -6.03 -24.84
C GLU A 69 3.91 -7.51 -24.45
N GLN A 70 4.86 -8.09 -23.73
CA GLN A 70 4.75 -9.46 -23.24
C GLN A 70 3.55 -9.63 -22.30
N GLU A 71 3.40 -8.76 -21.30
CA GLU A 71 2.30 -8.79 -20.34
C GLU A 71 0.93 -8.61 -21.03
N VAL A 72 0.81 -7.64 -21.95
CA VAL A 72 -0.43 -7.40 -22.70
C VAL A 72 -0.79 -8.60 -23.57
N ASN A 73 0.20 -9.22 -24.22
CA ASN A 73 -0.03 -10.41 -25.03
C ASN A 73 -0.44 -11.60 -24.17
N GLU A 74 0.18 -11.80 -23.00
CA GLU A 74 -0.19 -12.84 -22.05
C GLU A 74 -1.64 -12.69 -21.57
N ILE A 75 -2.07 -11.46 -21.24
CA ILE A 75 -3.47 -11.17 -20.87
C ILE A 75 -4.43 -11.58 -21.99
N LYS A 76 -4.16 -11.17 -23.24
CA LYS A 76 -4.99 -11.54 -24.40
C LYS A 76 -5.04 -13.06 -24.63
N LEU A 77 -3.89 -13.73 -24.52
CA LEU A 77 -3.80 -15.19 -24.61
C LEU A 77 -4.62 -15.86 -23.50
N ARG A 78 -4.61 -15.33 -22.28
CA ARG A 78 -5.39 -15.86 -21.16
C ARG A 78 -6.89 -15.70 -21.38
N GLU A 79 -7.34 -14.52 -21.82
CA GLU A 79 -8.75 -14.26 -22.15
C GLU A 79 -9.24 -15.15 -23.29
N GLN A 80 -8.45 -15.30 -24.36
CA GLN A 80 -8.81 -16.14 -25.50
C GLN A 80 -8.85 -17.65 -25.15
N ASN A 81 -7.98 -18.10 -24.24
CA ASN A 81 -8.00 -19.49 -23.79
C ASN A 81 -9.21 -19.78 -22.87
N LEU A 82 -9.64 -18.82 -22.04
CA LEU A 82 -10.83 -18.97 -21.20
C LEU A 82 -12.11 -19.20 -22.03
N GLU A 83 -12.24 -18.57 -23.20
CA GLU A 83 -13.39 -18.78 -24.10
C GLU A 83 -13.37 -20.15 -24.83
N ARG A 84 -12.21 -20.80 -24.97
CA ARG A 84 -12.11 -22.14 -25.58
C ARG A 84 -12.38 -23.30 -24.61
N PHE A 85 -12.36 -23.05 -23.30
CA PHE A 85 -12.54 -24.08 -22.27
C PHE A 85 -13.99 -24.23 -21.75
N THR A 86 -15.00 -23.81 -22.51
CA THR A 86 -16.39 -24.11 -22.17
C THR A 86 -16.89 -25.39 -22.87
N GLU A 87 -17.13 -26.41 -22.04
CA GLU A 87 -18.05 -27.55 -22.17
C GLU A 87 -17.62 -28.89 -22.79
N THR A 88 -16.67 -28.99 -23.72
CA THR A 88 -16.41 -30.32 -24.35
C THR A 88 -15.22 -31.10 -23.75
N GLU A 89 -14.20 -30.43 -23.20
CA GLU A 89 -12.99 -31.11 -22.71
C GLU A 89 -13.05 -31.64 -21.26
N SER A 90 -14.00 -31.16 -20.46
CA SER A 90 -14.10 -31.53 -19.02
C SER A 90 -14.41 -33.01 -18.80
N ARG A 91 -15.04 -33.67 -19.79
CA ARG A 91 -15.43 -35.09 -19.70
C ARG A 91 -14.32 -36.05 -20.13
N TYR A 92 -13.35 -35.59 -20.93
CA TYR A 92 -12.20 -36.40 -21.37
C TYR A 92 -10.99 -36.28 -20.43
N LYS A 93 -10.79 -35.11 -19.78
CA LYS A 93 -9.64 -34.88 -18.87
C LYS A 93 -9.73 -35.59 -17.51
N GLN A 94 -10.93 -35.97 -17.02
CA GLN A 94 -11.06 -36.74 -15.78
C GLN A 94 -10.57 -38.19 -15.91
N ALA A 95 -10.65 -38.80 -17.10
CA ALA A 95 -10.21 -40.18 -17.32
C ALA A 95 -8.69 -40.30 -17.54
N GLU A 96 -8.03 -39.25 -18.05
CA GLU A 96 -6.57 -39.22 -18.23
C GLU A 96 -5.80 -38.73 -16.98
N GLN A 97 -6.43 -37.95 -16.10
CA GLN A 97 -5.81 -37.40 -14.89
C GLN A 97 -5.45 -38.42 -13.82
N GLU A 98 -6.06 -39.61 -13.80
CA GLU A 98 -5.66 -40.69 -12.88
C GLU A 98 -4.36 -41.39 -13.31
N LYS A 99 -4.07 -41.48 -14.62
CA LYS A 99 -2.88 -42.19 -15.11
C LYS A 99 -1.61 -41.34 -15.15
N VAL A 100 -1.70 -40.02 -15.23
CA VAL A 100 -0.52 -39.13 -15.43
C VAL A 100 0.03 -38.57 -14.11
N LYS A 101 -0.70 -38.72 -12.99
CA LYS A 101 -0.30 -38.17 -11.69
C LYS A 101 0.96 -38.81 -11.07
N GLN A 102 1.48 -39.90 -11.64
CA GLN A 102 2.59 -40.66 -11.07
C GLN A 102 3.97 -40.27 -11.60
N ASP A 103 4.09 -39.67 -12.81
CA ASP A 103 5.39 -39.67 -13.51
C ASP A 103 6.02 -38.31 -13.83
N ARG A 104 5.41 -37.16 -13.51
CA ARG A 104 6.03 -35.85 -13.85
C ARG A 104 5.81 -34.79 -12.78
N TYR A 105 6.70 -34.78 -11.79
CA TYR A 105 6.99 -33.57 -11.01
C TYR A 105 8.43 -33.15 -11.32
N ILE A 106 8.59 -31.97 -11.90
CA ILE A 106 9.82 -31.18 -11.82
C ILE A 106 9.54 -30.17 -10.70
N GLU A 107 10.25 -30.30 -9.59
CA GLU A 107 10.21 -29.31 -8.50
C GLU A 107 10.89 -28.03 -8.97
N VAL A 108 10.10 -27.10 -9.51
CA VAL A 108 10.59 -25.75 -9.80
C VAL A 108 10.51 -24.96 -8.50
N GLU A 109 11.67 -24.72 -7.89
CA GLU A 109 11.85 -23.73 -6.82
C GLU A 109 11.36 -22.37 -7.32
N SER A 110 10.16 -22.01 -6.91
CA SER A 110 9.68 -20.65 -7.00
C SER A 110 10.16 -19.92 -5.76
N GLU A 111 11.01 -18.92 -5.94
CA GLU A 111 11.25 -17.88 -4.94
C GLU A 111 9.96 -17.09 -4.73
N THR A 112 9.01 -17.70 -4.03
CA THR A 112 7.82 -17.03 -3.56
C THR A 112 8.20 -16.23 -2.33
N ASN A 113 8.55 -14.96 -2.54
CA ASN A 113 8.59 -13.96 -1.47
C ASN A 113 7.17 -13.50 -1.10
N GLN A 114 6.20 -14.43 -1.14
CA GLN A 114 4.96 -14.29 -0.41
C GLN A 114 5.31 -14.68 1.01
N MET A 115 5.28 -13.71 1.93
CA MET A 115 5.50 -13.93 3.35
C MET A 115 4.45 -14.94 3.83
N ARG A 116 4.76 -16.23 3.72
CA ARG A 116 3.93 -17.31 4.25
C ARG A 116 3.97 -17.10 5.74
N ILE A 117 2.88 -16.57 6.28
CA ILE A 117 2.61 -16.58 7.72
C ILE A 117 2.47 -18.06 8.08
N SER A 118 3.62 -18.71 8.25
CA SER A 118 3.70 -20.08 8.72
C SER A 118 3.37 -20.07 10.20
N LYS A 119 3.00 -21.23 10.74
CA LYS A 119 2.63 -21.46 12.15
C LYS A 119 3.59 -20.81 13.17
N ALA A 120 4.81 -20.47 12.79
CA ALA A 120 5.81 -19.76 13.59
C ALA A 120 5.40 -18.33 13.99
N TRP A 121 4.72 -17.56 13.14
CA TRP A 121 4.35 -16.16 13.47
C TRP A 121 3.38 -16.06 14.65
N ARG A 122 2.56 -17.09 14.88
CA ARG A 122 1.71 -17.19 16.08
C ARG A 122 2.52 -17.26 17.37
N TRP A 123 3.67 -17.94 17.34
CA TRP A 123 4.58 -18.00 18.49
C TRP A 123 5.37 -16.70 18.67
N VAL A 124 5.71 -16.00 17.60
CA VAL A 124 6.34 -14.67 17.67
C VAL A 124 5.43 -13.68 18.39
N PHE A 125 4.14 -13.61 18.02
CA PHE A 125 3.18 -12.76 18.74
C PHE A 125 3.02 -13.15 20.21
N ALA A 126 2.98 -14.45 20.52
CA ALA A 126 2.92 -14.93 21.90
C ALA A 126 4.16 -14.52 22.70
N ALA A 127 5.36 -14.64 22.10
CA ALA A 127 6.62 -14.24 22.73
C ALA A 127 6.67 -12.74 23.02
N VAL A 128 6.22 -11.88 22.09
CA VAL A 128 6.16 -10.42 22.31
C VAL A 128 5.21 -10.07 23.46
N PHE A 129 4.06 -10.75 23.56
CA PHE A 129 3.11 -10.54 24.65
C PHE A 129 3.68 -10.94 26.01
N VAL A 130 4.38 -12.08 26.07
CA VAL A 130 5.06 -12.55 27.30
C VAL A 130 6.21 -11.59 27.67
N LEU A 131 7.01 -11.17 26.70
CA LEU A 131 8.11 -10.23 26.91
C LEU A 131 7.59 -8.89 27.43
N GLY A 132 6.47 -8.39 26.89
CA GLY A 132 5.82 -7.16 27.36
C GLY A 132 5.37 -7.23 28.82
N LYS A 133 4.87 -8.39 29.28
CA LYS A 133 4.50 -8.60 30.69
C LYS A 133 5.71 -8.59 31.62
N ILE A 134 6.81 -9.21 31.20
CA ILE A 134 8.08 -9.19 31.95
C ILE A 134 8.60 -7.75 32.04
N PHE A 135 8.58 -7.02 30.92
CA PHE A 135 9.03 -5.63 30.85
C PHE A 135 8.19 -4.71 31.75
N LEU A 136 6.87 -4.92 31.79
CA LEU A 136 5.98 -4.17 32.68
C LEU A 136 6.29 -4.44 34.16
N GLY A 137 6.56 -5.70 34.53
CA GLY A 137 6.98 -6.05 35.89
C GLY A 137 8.31 -5.39 36.29
N PHE A 138 9.31 -5.44 35.39
CA PHE A 138 10.58 -4.75 35.59
C PHE A 138 10.43 -3.23 35.69
N ALA A 139 9.57 -2.62 34.85
CA ALA A 139 9.31 -1.19 34.90
C ALA A 139 8.69 -0.77 36.24
N ILE A 140 7.75 -1.56 36.77
CA ILE A 140 7.15 -1.30 38.09
C ILE A 140 8.19 -1.48 39.21
N TYR A 141 8.99 -2.55 39.15
CA TYR A 141 10.06 -2.80 40.12
C TYR A 141 11.08 -1.65 40.15
N PHE A 142 11.59 -1.26 38.98
CA PHE A 142 12.55 -0.17 38.84
C PHE A 142 11.96 1.17 39.26
N TYR A 143 10.68 1.42 38.99
CA TYR A 143 10.00 2.64 39.43
C TYR A 143 9.93 2.75 40.97
N LEU A 144 9.70 1.63 41.66
CA LEU A 144 9.69 1.58 43.12
C LEU A 144 11.11 1.74 43.71
N GLU A 145 12.10 1.03 43.19
CA GLU A 145 13.50 1.11 43.64
C GLU A 145 14.09 2.51 43.37
N ASN A 146 13.81 3.08 42.20
CA ASN A 146 14.27 4.42 41.84
C ASN A 146 13.65 5.50 42.74
N ARG A 147 12.42 5.30 43.25
CA ARG A 147 11.85 6.20 44.25
C ARG A 147 12.64 6.17 45.56
N GLN A 148 13.05 4.99 46.03
CA GLN A 148 13.90 4.87 47.22
C GLN A 148 15.29 5.48 47.02
N ALA A 149 15.89 5.28 45.83
CA ALA A 149 17.15 5.91 45.47
C ALA A 149 17.07 7.45 45.50
N GLN A 150 15.95 8.01 45.04
CA GLN A 150 15.70 9.46 45.10
C GLN A 150 15.47 9.97 46.52
N GLU A 151 14.85 9.18 47.41
CA GLU A 151 14.66 9.54 48.82
C GLU A 151 16.01 9.60 49.56
N GLN A 152 16.88 8.60 49.39
CA GLN A 152 18.23 8.63 49.97
C GLN A 152 19.08 9.81 49.47
N ILE A 153 19.00 10.14 48.18
CA ILE A 153 19.68 11.31 47.63
C ILE A 153 19.15 12.61 48.25
N LYS A 154 17.85 12.71 48.52
CA LYS A 154 17.26 13.88 49.19
C LYS A 154 17.73 14.00 50.63
N ASP A 155 17.73 12.91 51.38
CA ASP A 155 18.13 12.89 52.78
C ASP A 155 19.62 13.21 52.95
N LEU A 156 20.51 12.58 52.16
CA LEU A 156 21.94 12.95 52.14
C LEU A 156 22.16 14.42 51.78
N LYS A 157 21.39 14.96 50.83
CA LYS A 157 21.51 16.37 50.43
C LYS A 157 21.03 17.32 51.54
N ILE A 158 20.04 16.92 52.34
CA ILE A 158 19.59 17.66 53.52
C ILE A 158 20.67 17.63 54.60
N GLU A 159 21.27 16.47 54.90
CA GLU A 159 22.37 16.35 55.86
C GLU A 159 23.58 17.21 55.46
N ILE A 160 23.99 17.18 54.20
CA ILE A 160 25.07 18.03 53.69
C ILE A 160 24.72 19.52 53.85
N ASN A 161 23.49 19.93 53.54
CA ASN A 161 23.06 21.32 53.70
C ASN A 161 23.01 21.74 55.18
N GLN A 162 22.59 20.86 56.08
CA GLN A 162 22.60 21.13 57.52
C GLN A 162 24.02 21.28 58.05
N ILE A 163 24.94 20.37 57.71
CA ILE A 163 26.36 20.46 58.07
C ILE A 163 26.99 21.74 57.51
N LYS A 164 26.61 22.15 56.29
CA LYS A 164 27.07 23.40 55.68
C LYS A 164 26.52 24.66 56.37
N SER A 165 25.33 24.59 56.96
CA SER A 165 24.71 25.73 57.67
C SER A 165 25.20 25.91 59.12
N ILE A 166 25.84 24.89 59.69
CA ILE A 166 26.38 24.88 61.07
C ILE A 166 27.84 25.38 61.11
N LYS A 167 28.49 25.53 59.95
CA LYS A 167 29.86 26.01 59.80
C LYS A 167 29.87 27.43 59.22
#